data_AF-A0A0H3ZLH2-F1
#
_entry.id   AF-A0A0H3ZLH2-F1
#
_cell.length_a   1.000
_cell.length_b   1.000
_cell.length_c   1.000
_cell.angle_alpha   90.00
_cell.angle_beta   90.00
_cell.angle_gamma   90.00
#
_symmetry.space_group_name_H-M   'P 1'
#
loop_
_entity.id
_entity.type
_entity.pdbx_description
1 polymer ?
#
loop_
_entity_poly.entity_id
_entity_poly.type
_entity_poly.pdbx_seq_one_letter_code
_entity_poly.pdbx_strand_id
1 'polypeptide(L)'
;MQTVKPSRIQILTDQEVHELYSRPVFNQSEREEYFSVDPRIEKVLSTLGKVETRIYLLLLIGYFRAKPVVPKFRLRDVKQDVDYLYATYFPNRKPKYPLIAKSTRATLILKMYEILGFTRFSKVDEKSLLKRLKDVATICTYPKYIFDECLAFFGQKRIGLAGYSTLQTMITSVLASERLRTESILSSSMSDTTRMQLKKILHTKGRLNQLSAQKGSAKDFTPSELTREIETHNTIKSVYQEIKGLINELGLSQGNLTYNASIIRHQSLYKIRRFPEWQGMLYIVCYLFFRYQETNDKLVTAFQYVTRKQRESASVAAKQRIADELEVVRDKLAHAGHLLGLFVDDSVSDQTQFGDIRQNAFEKLSKDEIQLISQHLNKENFDKREYEWQFIDRQYRKISNSIRPLFLAIDIECEPGQTLLSTQLQIAKSELQKEKHLCTADQRLLLKQDKDYIVEKEGVNYRRFEYYLY
;
A
#
# COMPACT_ATOMS: atom_id res chain seq x y z
N MET A 1 10.71 -37.05 -22.22
CA MET A 1 10.69 -35.71 -21.61
C MET A 1 12.13 -35.24 -21.39
N GLN A 2 12.64 -34.37 -22.26
CA GLN A 2 13.95 -33.76 -22.04
C GLN A 2 13.82 -32.77 -20.88
N THR A 3 14.51 -33.06 -19.77
CA THR A 3 14.64 -32.13 -18.64
C THR A 3 15.49 -30.96 -19.08
N VAL A 4 14.85 -29.90 -19.56
CA VAL A 4 15.51 -28.60 -19.79
C VAL A 4 16.10 -28.17 -18.46
N LYS A 5 17.44 -28.22 -18.34
CA LYS A 5 18.13 -27.68 -17.16
C LYS A 5 17.77 -26.20 -17.09
N PRO A 6 17.15 -25.71 -16.00
CA PRO A 6 16.85 -24.29 -15.88
C PRO A 6 18.15 -23.50 -16.00
N SER A 7 18.14 -22.45 -16.84
CA SER A 7 19.27 -21.53 -16.93
C SER A 7 19.53 -20.94 -15.54
N ARG A 8 20.77 -21.06 -15.06
CA ARG A 8 21.13 -20.54 -13.74
C ARG A 8 21.02 -19.02 -13.79
N ILE A 9 20.34 -18.45 -12.81
CA ILE A 9 20.28 -17.00 -12.69
C ILE A 9 21.66 -16.46 -12.32
N GLN A 10 22.05 -15.35 -12.93
CA GLN A 10 23.20 -14.58 -12.48
C GLN A 10 22.77 -13.75 -11.27
N ILE A 11 23.37 -14.03 -10.11
CA ILE A 11 23.03 -13.40 -8.83
C ILE A 11 24.01 -12.28 -8.50
N LEU A 12 25.28 -12.56 -8.76
CA LEU A 12 26.42 -11.70 -8.52
C LEU A 12 27.09 -11.44 -9.87
N THR A 13 27.68 -10.27 -10.00
CA THR A 13 28.59 -9.92 -11.09
C THR A 13 29.85 -10.77 -11.00
N ASP A 14 30.58 -10.90 -12.12
CA ASP A 14 31.83 -11.67 -12.13
C ASP A 14 32.88 -11.09 -11.17
N GLN A 15 32.86 -9.76 -10.97
CA GLN A 15 33.70 -9.08 -10.00
C GLN A 15 33.35 -9.45 -8.56
N GLU A 16 32.06 -9.42 -8.18
CA GLU A 16 31.60 -9.84 -6.84
C GLU A 16 31.93 -11.33 -6.58
N VAL A 17 31.78 -12.19 -7.59
CA VAL A 17 32.17 -13.60 -7.49
C VAL A 17 33.68 -13.73 -7.31
N HIS A 18 34.47 -12.97 -8.06
CA HIS A 18 35.92 -12.97 -7.93
C HIS A 18 36.34 -12.48 -6.55
N GLU A 19 35.78 -11.38 -6.06
CA GLU A 19 36.07 -10.84 -4.74
C GLU A 19 35.77 -11.86 -3.64
N LEU A 20 34.65 -12.57 -3.73
CA LEU A 20 34.26 -13.55 -2.71
C LEU A 20 35.08 -14.86 -2.76
N TYR A 21 35.38 -15.38 -3.96
CA TYR A 21 35.97 -16.72 -4.12
C TYR A 21 37.45 -16.74 -4.50
N SER A 22 38.04 -15.61 -4.87
CA SER A 22 39.48 -15.51 -5.16
C SER A 22 40.30 -15.78 -3.90
N ARG A 23 41.40 -16.51 -4.10
CA ARG A 23 42.42 -16.68 -3.07
C ARG A 23 42.97 -15.29 -2.67
N PRO A 24 43.11 -15.00 -1.37
CA PRO A 24 43.79 -13.79 -0.91
C PRO A 24 45.21 -13.68 -1.48
N VAL A 25 45.67 -12.44 -1.65
CA VAL A 25 47.07 -12.11 -1.95
C VAL A 25 47.58 -11.32 -0.76
N PHE A 26 48.44 -11.95 0.06
CA PHE A 26 48.86 -11.37 1.32
C PHE A 26 50.07 -10.45 1.18
N ASN A 27 50.04 -9.34 1.90
CA ASN A 27 51.21 -8.55 2.23
C ASN A 27 51.98 -9.17 3.41
N GLN A 28 53.10 -8.56 3.83
CA GLN A 28 53.94 -9.12 4.88
C GLN A 28 53.21 -9.25 6.23
N SER A 29 52.48 -8.23 6.66
CA SER A 29 51.75 -8.25 7.93
C SER A 29 50.61 -9.29 7.91
N GLU A 30 49.90 -9.41 6.80
CA GLU A 30 48.86 -10.43 6.62
C GLU A 30 49.44 -11.86 6.64
N ARG A 31 50.66 -12.06 6.15
CA ARG A 31 51.35 -13.37 6.26
C ARG A 31 51.68 -13.71 7.70
N GLU A 32 52.15 -12.75 8.48
CA GLU A 32 52.45 -12.93 9.91
C GLU A 32 51.18 -13.26 10.69
N GLU A 33 50.08 -12.54 10.43
CA GLU A 33 48.80 -12.77 11.09
C GLU A 33 48.17 -14.11 10.67
N TYR A 34 47.91 -14.30 9.37
CA TYR A 34 47.10 -15.43 8.90
C TYR A 34 47.86 -16.75 8.90
N PHE A 35 49.18 -16.75 8.72
CA PHE A 35 50.00 -17.96 8.82
C PHE A 35 50.60 -18.21 10.21
N SER A 36 50.15 -17.49 11.23
CA SER A 36 50.53 -17.76 12.63
C SER A 36 50.20 -19.21 13.04
N VAL A 37 51.16 -19.86 13.71
CA VAL A 37 51.04 -21.24 14.19
C VAL A 37 50.88 -21.24 15.70
N ASP A 38 49.76 -21.78 16.17
CA ASP A 38 49.52 -22.03 17.59
C ASP A 38 49.89 -23.49 17.96
N PRO A 39 49.95 -23.84 19.26
CA PRO A 39 50.30 -25.19 19.69
C PRO A 39 49.38 -26.31 19.16
N ARG A 40 48.10 -26.00 18.85
CA ARG A 40 47.17 -26.98 18.27
C ARG A 40 47.54 -27.26 16.81
N ILE A 41 47.87 -26.23 16.04
CA ILE A 41 48.34 -26.36 14.66
C ILE A 41 49.67 -27.12 14.64
N GLU A 42 50.61 -26.77 15.52
CA GLU A 42 51.91 -27.44 15.61
C GLU A 42 51.77 -28.95 15.88
N LYS A 43 50.88 -29.33 16.81
CA LYS A 43 50.55 -30.73 17.08
C LYS A 43 50.02 -31.47 15.85
N VAL A 44 49.21 -30.84 15.02
CA VAL A 44 48.72 -31.47 13.78
C VAL A 44 49.83 -31.55 12.73
N LEU A 45 50.67 -30.53 12.60
CA LEU A 45 51.79 -30.51 11.64
C LEU A 45 52.82 -31.61 11.94
N SER A 46 53.08 -31.92 13.21
CA SER A 46 54.03 -32.98 13.60
C SER A 46 53.58 -34.36 13.11
N THR A 47 52.26 -34.60 13.00
CA THR A 47 51.70 -35.86 12.45
C THR A 47 51.94 -36.03 10.95
N LEU A 48 52.31 -34.96 10.23
CA LEU A 48 52.55 -35.01 8.79
C LEU A 48 54.03 -35.27 8.50
N GLY A 49 54.35 -36.36 7.79
CA GLY A 49 55.75 -36.73 7.52
C GLY A 49 56.47 -35.85 6.48
N LYS A 50 55.75 -35.31 5.48
CA LYS A 50 56.33 -34.51 4.39
C LYS A 50 56.18 -33.01 4.66
N VAL A 51 57.26 -32.24 4.52
CA VAL A 51 57.24 -30.79 4.75
C VAL A 51 56.33 -30.09 3.75
N GLU A 52 56.25 -30.57 2.51
CA GLU A 52 55.38 -30.00 1.49
C GLU A 52 53.89 -30.15 1.86
N THR A 53 53.52 -31.21 2.60
CA THR A 53 52.16 -31.35 3.14
C THR A 53 51.89 -30.45 4.34
N ARG A 54 52.91 -30.16 5.16
CA ARG A 54 52.84 -29.18 6.26
C ARG A 54 52.63 -27.77 5.71
N ILE A 55 53.45 -27.37 4.73
CA ILE A 55 53.33 -26.09 4.01
C ILE A 55 51.95 -25.96 3.36
N TYR A 56 51.47 -27.01 2.67
CA TYR A 56 50.15 -26.97 2.05
C TYR A 56 49.03 -26.80 3.07
N LEU A 57 49.11 -27.45 4.24
CA LEU A 57 48.14 -27.27 5.32
C LEU A 57 48.18 -25.86 5.91
N LEU A 58 49.36 -25.28 6.12
CA LEU A 58 49.52 -23.89 6.57
C LEU A 58 48.91 -22.89 5.59
N LEU A 59 49.13 -23.08 4.28
CA LEU A 59 48.51 -22.27 3.24
C LEU A 59 46.97 -22.41 3.26
N LEU A 60 46.45 -23.63 3.40
CA LEU A 60 45.02 -23.86 3.55
C LEU A 60 44.46 -23.09 4.76
N ILE A 61 45.11 -23.19 5.91
CA ILE A 61 44.70 -22.51 7.16
C ILE A 61 44.70 -21.00 6.97
N GLY A 62 45.81 -20.41 6.50
CA GLY A 62 45.93 -18.96 6.41
C GLY A 62 44.97 -18.35 5.40
N TYR A 63 44.85 -18.93 4.20
CA TYR A 63 43.87 -18.45 3.23
C TYR A 63 42.43 -18.61 3.73
N PHE A 64 42.12 -19.70 4.45
CA PHE A 64 40.78 -19.93 4.98
C PHE A 64 40.44 -18.97 6.15
N ARG A 65 41.42 -18.59 6.96
CA ARG A 65 41.25 -17.57 8.00
C ARG A 65 40.85 -16.21 7.43
N ALA A 66 41.46 -15.82 6.31
CA ALA A 66 41.12 -14.58 5.62
C ALA A 66 39.77 -14.65 4.89
N LYS A 67 39.48 -15.77 4.21
CA LYS A 67 38.19 -16.01 3.54
C LYS A 67 37.71 -17.43 3.81
N PRO A 68 36.50 -17.67 4.37
CA PRO A 68 36.00 -19.01 4.74
C PRO A 68 35.55 -19.85 3.53
N VAL A 69 36.34 -19.83 2.47
CA VAL A 69 36.19 -20.56 1.21
C VAL A 69 37.38 -21.49 1.09
N VAL A 70 37.16 -22.75 0.71
CA VAL A 70 38.27 -23.67 0.45
C VAL A 70 39.10 -23.15 -0.73
N PRO A 71 40.35 -22.72 -0.50
CA PRO A 71 41.14 -22.08 -1.54
C PRO A 71 41.56 -23.09 -2.61
N LYS A 72 41.64 -22.62 -3.86
CA LYS A 72 42.12 -23.41 -5.00
C LYS A 72 43.46 -22.84 -5.44
N PHE A 73 44.53 -23.62 -5.24
CA PHE A 73 45.89 -23.26 -5.65
C PHE A 73 46.76 -24.50 -5.82
N ARG A 74 47.81 -24.37 -6.62
CA ARG A 74 48.99 -25.24 -6.60
C ARG A 74 50.12 -24.50 -5.89
N LEU A 75 51.06 -25.22 -5.26
CA LEU A 75 52.20 -24.58 -4.58
C LEU A 75 53.01 -23.66 -5.52
N ARG A 76 53.07 -23.98 -6.82
CA ARG A 76 53.72 -23.15 -7.84
C ARG A 76 53.02 -21.82 -8.11
N ASP A 77 51.72 -21.71 -7.80
CA ASP A 77 50.91 -20.51 -8.04
C ASP A 77 50.99 -19.52 -6.86
N VAL A 78 51.67 -19.91 -5.77
CA VAL A 78 51.77 -19.19 -4.49
C VAL A 78 53.21 -19.19 -3.97
N LYS A 79 54.19 -19.04 -4.86
CA LYS A 79 55.61 -19.18 -4.50
C LYS A 79 56.03 -18.26 -3.35
N GLN A 80 55.63 -16.99 -3.39
CA GLN A 80 55.96 -16.01 -2.35
C GLN A 80 55.52 -16.47 -0.95
N ASP A 81 54.29 -16.99 -0.83
CA ASP A 81 53.77 -17.45 0.46
C ASP A 81 54.40 -18.79 0.86
N VAL A 82 54.72 -19.67 -0.10
CA VAL A 82 55.50 -20.89 0.17
C VAL A 82 56.88 -20.55 0.70
N ASP A 83 57.60 -19.64 0.03
CA ASP A 83 58.96 -19.25 0.37
C ASP A 83 59.01 -18.60 1.75
N TYR A 84 58.03 -17.73 2.05
CA TYR A 84 57.83 -17.17 3.39
C TYR A 84 57.66 -18.29 4.44
N LEU A 85 56.74 -19.24 4.23
CA LEU A 85 56.51 -20.32 5.19
C LEU A 85 57.74 -21.22 5.39
N TYR A 86 58.54 -21.45 4.34
CA TYR A 86 59.82 -22.16 4.45
C TYR A 86 60.82 -21.36 5.29
N ALA A 87 60.98 -20.07 5.03
CA ALA A 87 61.88 -19.21 5.79
C ALA A 87 61.49 -19.15 7.28
N THR A 88 60.19 -19.02 7.58
CA THR A 88 59.68 -18.85 8.95
C THR A 88 59.69 -20.14 9.76
N TYR A 89 59.21 -21.26 9.18
CA TYR A 89 58.97 -22.49 9.95
C TYR A 89 59.89 -23.65 9.58
N PHE A 90 60.64 -23.56 8.47
CA PHE A 90 61.53 -24.63 7.99
C PHE A 90 62.86 -24.09 7.41
N PRO A 91 63.61 -23.24 8.13
CA PRO A 91 64.75 -22.49 7.59
C PRO A 91 65.86 -23.38 7.02
N ASN A 92 66.00 -24.61 7.52
CA ASN A 92 67.01 -25.58 7.09
C ASN A 92 66.62 -26.37 5.82
N ARG A 93 65.49 -26.04 5.17
CA ARG A 93 65.01 -26.75 3.97
C ARG A 93 64.78 -25.78 2.82
N LYS A 94 65.14 -26.21 1.61
CA LYS A 94 64.88 -25.44 0.39
C LYS A 94 63.41 -25.57 -0.05
N PRO A 95 62.76 -24.48 -0.51
CA PRO A 95 61.40 -24.52 -1.02
C PRO A 95 61.21 -25.53 -2.16
N LYS A 96 60.10 -26.25 -2.11
CA LYS A 96 59.68 -27.22 -3.14
C LYS A 96 58.21 -27.01 -3.49
N TYR A 97 57.88 -27.24 -4.76
CA TYR A 97 56.53 -27.00 -5.30
C TYR A 97 55.95 -28.24 -6.01
N PRO A 98 55.83 -29.39 -5.31
CA PRO A 98 55.21 -30.56 -5.89
C PRO A 98 53.72 -30.34 -6.14
N LEU A 99 53.14 -31.18 -6.99
CA LEU A 99 51.70 -31.27 -7.13
C LEU A 99 51.15 -32.14 -5.99
N ILE A 100 50.22 -31.60 -5.20
CA ILE A 100 49.56 -32.36 -4.13
C ILE A 100 48.45 -33.22 -4.73
N ALA A 101 48.49 -34.52 -4.46
CA ALA A 101 47.48 -35.46 -4.92
C ALA A 101 46.08 -35.10 -4.38
N LYS A 102 45.03 -35.39 -5.15
CA LYS A 102 43.64 -35.04 -4.79
C LYS A 102 43.21 -35.66 -3.45
N SER A 103 43.58 -36.92 -3.19
CA SER A 103 43.29 -37.62 -1.93
C SER A 103 43.96 -36.93 -0.75
N THR A 104 45.26 -36.65 -0.85
CA THR A 104 46.01 -35.90 0.17
C THR A 104 45.39 -34.52 0.42
N ARG A 105 45.05 -33.79 -0.64
CA ARG A 105 44.38 -32.48 -0.52
C ARG A 105 43.06 -32.60 0.24
N ALA A 106 42.25 -33.61 -0.03
CA ALA A 106 40.99 -33.83 0.68
C ALA A 106 41.21 -34.07 2.18
N THR A 107 42.21 -34.88 2.55
CA THR A 107 42.58 -35.11 3.96
C THR A 107 43.06 -33.82 4.63
N LEU A 108 43.88 -33.01 3.94
CA LEU A 108 44.36 -31.74 4.49
C LEU A 108 43.23 -30.72 4.69
N ILE A 109 42.23 -30.68 3.80
CA ILE A 109 41.04 -29.83 3.97
C ILE A 109 40.24 -30.25 5.22
N LEU A 110 40.10 -31.56 5.47
CA LEU A 110 39.42 -32.04 6.68
C LEU A 110 40.16 -31.64 7.95
N LYS A 111 41.50 -31.76 7.96
CA LYS A 111 42.34 -31.28 9.08
C LYS A 111 42.23 -29.77 9.28
N MET A 112 42.23 -28.98 8.20
CA MET A 112 42.03 -27.53 8.27
C MET A 112 40.69 -27.18 8.91
N TYR A 113 39.61 -27.85 8.50
CA TYR A 113 38.29 -27.66 9.10
C TYR A 113 38.27 -27.99 10.59
N GLU A 114 38.84 -29.13 10.98
CA GLU A 114 38.95 -29.54 12.39
C GLU A 114 39.70 -28.50 13.23
N ILE A 115 40.86 -28.04 12.75
CA ILE A 115 41.69 -27.03 13.43
C ILE A 115 40.92 -25.72 13.64
N LEU A 116 40.20 -25.26 12.62
CA LEU A 116 39.53 -23.97 12.62
C LEU A 116 38.10 -24.01 13.21
N GLY A 117 37.62 -25.20 13.62
CA GLY A 117 36.26 -25.37 14.15
C GLY A 117 35.18 -25.22 13.08
N PHE A 118 35.47 -25.59 11.84
CA PHE A 118 34.54 -25.58 10.72
C PHE A 118 34.16 -26.99 10.28
N THR A 119 33.09 -27.11 9.51
CA THR A 119 32.67 -28.36 8.87
C THR A 119 32.53 -28.21 7.37
N ARG A 120 32.58 -29.35 6.67
CA ARG A 120 32.30 -29.41 5.24
C ARG A 120 30.79 -29.35 5.03
N PHE A 121 30.35 -28.56 4.04
CA PHE A 121 28.96 -28.56 3.60
C PHE A 121 28.48 -29.97 3.20
N SER A 122 27.57 -30.51 4.01
CA SER A 122 27.04 -31.86 3.87
C SER A 122 25.66 -31.88 3.21
N LYS A 123 25.16 -33.08 2.90
CA LYS A 123 23.79 -33.25 2.38
C LYS A 123 22.71 -32.91 3.42
N VAL A 124 23.02 -33.01 4.71
CA VAL A 124 22.11 -32.61 5.79
C VAL A 124 22.01 -31.09 5.85
N ASP A 125 23.15 -30.41 5.73
CA ASP A 125 23.20 -28.94 5.67
C ASP A 125 22.49 -28.41 4.43
N GLU A 126 22.67 -29.07 3.28
CA GLU A 126 21.97 -28.71 2.04
C GLU A 126 20.45 -28.77 2.21
N LYS A 127 19.92 -29.83 2.83
CA LYS A 127 18.49 -29.94 3.14
C LYS A 127 18.03 -28.84 4.12
N SER A 128 18.82 -28.58 5.15
CA SER A 128 18.52 -27.54 6.15
C SER A 128 18.54 -26.13 5.54
N LEU A 129 19.50 -25.83 4.67
CA LEU A 129 19.60 -24.57 3.95
C LEU A 129 18.42 -24.43 2.98
N LEU A 130 18.12 -25.45 2.18
CA LEU A 130 16.99 -25.41 1.24
C LEU A 130 15.66 -25.16 1.96
N LYS A 131 15.44 -25.75 3.14
CA LYS A 131 14.25 -25.46 3.96
C LYS A 131 14.21 -23.98 4.34
N ARG A 132 15.29 -23.43 4.92
CA ARG A 132 15.39 -22.01 5.27
C ARG A 132 15.17 -21.10 4.07
N LEU A 133 15.79 -21.39 2.93
CA LEU A 133 15.68 -20.54 1.74
C LEU A 133 14.26 -20.53 1.14
N LYS A 134 13.52 -21.65 1.25
CA LYS A 134 12.10 -21.67 0.87
C LYS A 134 11.28 -20.72 1.74
N ASP A 135 11.52 -20.72 3.06
CA ASP A 135 10.85 -19.80 3.98
C ASP A 135 11.23 -18.34 3.63
N VAL A 136 12.52 -18.07 3.39
CA VAL A 136 13.03 -16.75 2.95
C VAL A 136 12.37 -16.29 1.65
N ALA A 137 12.14 -17.18 0.69
CA ALA A 137 11.55 -16.80 -0.59
C ALA A 137 10.10 -16.29 -0.46
N THR A 138 9.36 -16.76 0.55
CA THR A 138 8.03 -16.21 0.87
C THR A 138 8.11 -14.75 1.37
N ILE A 139 9.26 -14.38 1.94
CA ILE A 139 9.56 -13.03 2.44
C ILE A 139 10.14 -12.13 1.34
N CYS A 140 11.13 -12.59 0.58
CA CYS A 140 11.77 -11.80 -0.46
C CYS A 140 12.28 -12.69 -1.58
N THR A 141 11.81 -12.40 -2.80
CA THR A 141 12.20 -13.11 -4.02
C THR A 141 13.44 -12.51 -4.71
N TYR A 142 14.09 -11.50 -4.11
CA TYR A 142 15.28 -10.88 -4.69
C TYR A 142 16.52 -11.80 -4.55
N PRO A 143 17.17 -12.22 -5.65
CA PRO A 143 18.21 -13.24 -5.60
C PRO A 143 19.42 -12.91 -4.71
N LYS A 144 19.85 -11.64 -4.65
CA LYS A 144 20.98 -11.24 -3.78
C LYS A 144 20.63 -11.38 -2.30
N TYR A 145 19.41 -11.02 -1.89
CA TYR A 145 18.97 -11.20 -0.51
C TYR A 145 18.98 -12.69 -0.10
N ILE A 146 18.50 -13.57 -0.97
CA ILE A 146 18.55 -15.03 -0.72
C ILE A 146 20.02 -15.52 -0.66
N PHE A 147 20.92 -14.90 -1.41
CA PHE A 147 22.35 -15.20 -1.35
C PHE A 147 22.98 -14.75 -0.04
N ASP A 148 22.64 -13.57 0.47
CA ASP A 148 23.10 -13.08 1.77
C ASP A 148 22.63 -14.00 2.91
N GLU A 149 21.39 -14.51 2.82
CA GLU A 149 20.87 -15.52 3.74
C GLU A 149 21.66 -16.85 3.66
N CYS A 150 22.17 -17.21 2.48
CA CYS A 150 23.12 -18.33 2.38
C CYS A 150 24.39 -18.01 3.17
N LEU A 151 25.02 -16.86 2.93
CA LEU A 151 26.26 -16.47 3.62
C LEU A 151 26.08 -16.47 5.15
N ALA A 152 24.97 -15.91 5.63
CA ALA A 152 24.61 -15.91 7.04
C ALA A 152 24.49 -17.34 7.59
N PHE A 153 23.84 -18.25 6.86
CA PHE A 153 23.73 -19.66 7.26
C PHE A 153 25.11 -20.36 7.35
N PHE A 154 25.98 -20.17 6.35
CA PHE A 154 27.33 -20.74 6.36
C PHE A 154 28.16 -20.19 7.53
N GLY A 155 28.09 -18.87 7.79
CA GLY A 155 28.78 -18.23 8.91
C GLY A 155 28.30 -18.73 10.28
N GLN A 156 26.98 -18.74 10.50
CA GLN A 156 26.36 -19.16 11.76
C GLN A 156 26.68 -20.61 12.13
N LYS A 157 26.67 -21.52 11.15
CA LYS A 157 26.96 -22.95 11.37
C LYS A 157 28.44 -23.31 11.27
N ARG A 158 29.32 -22.33 11.03
CA ARG A 158 30.76 -22.56 10.76
C ARG A 158 30.95 -23.63 9.68
N ILE A 159 30.28 -23.45 8.54
CA ILE A 159 30.41 -24.32 7.37
C ILE A 159 31.27 -23.60 6.33
N GLY A 160 32.23 -24.29 5.74
CA GLY A 160 33.00 -23.73 4.62
C GLY A 160 32.10 -23.43 3.42
N LEU A 161 32.22 -22.22 2.85
CA LEU A 161 31.32 -21.71 1.82
C LEU A 161 31.33 -22.62 0.57
N ALA A 162 30.14 -23.02 0.14
CA ALA A 162 29.97 -23.80 -1.08
C ALA A 162 30.35 -22.97 -2.32
N GLY A 163 30.71 -23.63 -3.42
CA GLY A 163 31.03 -22.94 -4.68
C GLY A 163 29.84 -22.14 -5.22
N TYR A 164 30.14 -21.02 -5.88
CA TYR A 164 29.11 -20.09 -6.39
C TYR A 164 28.02 -20.78 -7.21
N SER A 165 28.40 -21.67 -8.14
CA SER A 165 27.46 -22.43 -8.98
C SER A 165 26.50 -23.33 -8.19
N THR A 166 26.93 -23.82 -7.03
CA THR A 166 26.10 -24.62 -6.13
C THR A 166 25.04 -23.73 -5.49
N LEU A 167 25.44 -22.56 -4.96
CA LEU A 167 24.52 -21.58 -4.40
C LEU A 167 23.53 -21.06 -5.47
N GLN A 168 24.02 -20.73 -6.66
CA GLN A 168 23.18 -20.32 -7.79
C GLN A 168 22.11 -21.36 -8.12
N THR A 169 22.48 -22.65 -8.16
CA THR A 169 21.54 -23.73 -8.49
C THR A 169 20.48 -23.88 -7.39
N MET A 170 20.87 -23.80 -6.11
CA MET A 170 19.93 -23.85 -5.00
C MET A 170 18.96 -22.68 -5.02
N ILE A 171 19.46 -21.45 -5.19
CA ILE A 171 18.63 -20.23 -5.23
C ILE A 171 17.68 -20.26 -6.44
N THR A 172 18.17 -20.69 -7.61
CA THR A 172 17.32 -20.88 -8.80
C THR A 172 16.18 -21.86 -8.52
N SER A 173 16.47 -22.99 -7.86
CA SER A 173 15.46 -23.99 -7.50
C SER A 173 14.47 -23.48 -6.46
N VAL A 174 14.92 -22.70 -5.49
CA VAL A 174 14.07 -22.10 -4.45
C VAL A 174 13.08 -21.12 -5.07
N LEU A 175 13.56 -20.22 -5.93
CA LEU A 175 12.71 -19.26 -6.64
C LEU A 175 11.73 -19.94 -7.59
N ALA A 176 12.15 -20.99 -8.29
CA ALA A 176 11.26 -21.79 -9.12
C ALA A 176 10.18 -22.49 -8.28
N SER A 177 10.54 -23.02 -7.10
CA SER A 177 9.59 -23.66 -6.18
C SER A 177 8.57 -22.65 -5.65
N GLU A 178 9.00 -21.44 -5.28
CA GLU A 178 8.11 -20.39 -4.79
C GLU A 178 7.16 -19.92 -5.89
N ARG A 179 7.69 -19.75 -7.11
CA ARG A 179 6.85 -19.45 -8.27
C ARG A 179 5.79 -20.52 -8.49
N LEU A 180 6.15 -21.80 -8.54
CA LEU A 180 5.20 -22.91 -8.70
C LEU A 180 4.16 -22.94 -7.58
N ARG A 181 4.55 -22.64 -6.34
CA ARG A 181 3.63 -22.54 -5.19
C ARG A 181 2.57 -21.46 -5.45
N THR A 182 2.99 -20.25 -5.82
CA THR A 182 2.06 -19.15 -6.11
C THR A 182 1.17 -19.43 -7.31
N GLU A 183 1.71 -20.02 -8.38
CA GLU A 183 0.93 -20.42 -9.56
C GLU A 183 -0.11 -21.49 -9.21
N SER A 184 0.26 -22.48 -8.37
CA SER A 184 -0.66 -23.51 -7.91
C SER A 184 -1.83 -22.93 -7.14
N ILE A 185 -1.56 -22.06 -6.15
CA ILE A 185 -2.61 -21.41 -5.33
C ILE A 185 -3.56 -20.60 -6.21
N LEU A 186 -3.01 -19.77 -7.10
CA LEU A 186 -3.84 -18.99 -8.02
C LEU A 186 -4.68 -19.88 -8.92
N SER A 187 -4.13 -20.99 -9.41
CA SER A 187 -4.84 -21.90 -10.29
C SER A 187 -5.96 -22.70 -9.63
N SER A 188 -5.81 -23.03 -8.34
CA SER A 188 -6.79 -23.81 -7.58
C SER A 188 -7.86 -22.95 -6.94
N SER A 189 -7.50 -21.75 -6.48
CA SER A 189 -8.38 -20.92 -5.65
C SER A 189 -9.11 -19.82 -6.43
N MET A 190 -8.65 -19.46 -7.63
CA MET A 190 -9.29 -18.44 -8.46
C MET A 190 -10.46 -19.01 -9.25
N SER A 191 -11.63 -18.39 -9.12
CA SER A 191 -12.82 -18.69 -9.90
C SER A 191 -12.64 -18.35 -11.38
N ASP A 192 -13.30 -19.09 -12.26
CA ASP A 192 -13.26 -18.81 -13.70
C ASP A 192 -13.86 -17.44 -14.05
N THR A 193 -14.86 -16.98 -13.28
CA THR A 193 -15.47 -15.66 -13.44
C THR A 193 -14.45 -14.56 -13.17
N THR A 194 -13.73 -14.61 -12.05
CA THR A 194 -12.67 -13.65 -11.71
C THR A 194 -11.52 -13.74 -12.70
N ARG A 195 -11.08 -14.95 -13.06
CA ARG A 195 -10.03 -15.17 -14.07
C ARG A 195 -10.38 -14.50 -15.41
N MET A 196 -11.61 -14.67 -15.90
CA MET A 196 -12.09 -14.02 -17.13
C MET A 196 -12.13 -12.50 -17.00
N GLN A 197 -12.59 -11.96 -15.86
CA GLN A 197 -12.62 -10.52 -15.61
C GLN A 197 -11.21 -9.93 -15.58
N LEU A 198 -10.25 -10.58 -14.90
CA LEU A 198 -8.85 -10.17 -14.86
C LEU A 198 -8.20 -10.23 -16.25
N LYS A 199 -8.45 -11.28 -17.03
CA LYS A 199 -8.02 -11.35 -18.45
C LYS A 199 -8.60 -10.19 -19.25
N LYS A 200 -9.88 -9.88 -19.08
CA LYS A 200 -10.53 -8.75 -19.76
C LYS A 200 -9.85 -7.44 -19.39
N ILE A 201 -9.54 -7.21 -18.11
CA ILE A 201 -8.81 -6.03 -17.64
C ILE A 201 -7.44 -5.93 -18.31
N LEU A 202 -6.70 -7.04 -18.38
CA LEU A 202 -5.34 -7.07 -18.94
C LEU A 202 -5.32 -6.87 -20.47
N HIS A 203 -6.24 -7.50 -21.20
CA HIS A 203 -6.21 -7.55 -22.66
C HIS A 203 -7.02 -6.44 -23.35
N THR A 204 -8.03 -5.84 -22.68
CA THR A 204 -8.77 -4.71 -23.25
C THR A 204 -7.83 -3.51 -23.44
N LYS A 205 -7.74 -2.99 -24.66
CA LYS A 205 -6.90 -1.81 -24.96
C LYS A 205 -7.32 -0.64 -24.07
N GLY A 206 -6.36 0.02 -23.45
CA GLY A 206 -6.60 1.21 -22.62
C GLY A 206 -7.18 0.95 -21.22
N ARG A 207 -7.84 -0.19 -20.96
CA ARG A 207 -8.51 -0.46 -19.68
C ARG A 207 -7.54 -0.50 -18.50
N LEU A 208 -6.42 -1.22 -18.61
CA LEU A 208 -5.41 -1.21 -17.54
C LEU A 208 -4.73 0.15 -17.38
N ASN A 209 -4.58 0.93 -18.46
CA ASN A 209 -4.10 2.31 -18.37
C ASN A 209 -5.12 3.23 -17.69
N GLN A 210 -6.42 3.01 -17.89
CA GLN A 210 -7.48 3.70 -17.19
C GLN A 210 -7.45 3.39 -15.69
N LEU A 211 -7.13 2.14 -15.32
CA LEU A 211 -6.93 1.72 -13.93
C LEU A 211 -5.59 2.18 -13.33
N SER A 212 -4.66 2.72 -14.12
CA SER A 212 -3.33 3.14 -13.65
C SER A 212 -3.39 4.45 -12.87
N ALA A 213 -2.83 4.46 -11.64
CA ALA A 213 -2.79 5.66 -10.81
C ALA A 213 -2.05 6.83 -11.48
N GLN A 214 -0.98 6.55 -12.25
CA GLN A 214 -0.16 7.57 -12.91
C GLN A 214 -0.80 8.20 -14.16
N LYS A 215 -1.74 7.53 -14.84
CA LYS A 215 -2.40 8.06 -16.07
C LYS A 215 -3.91 8.22 -15.96
N GLY A 216 -4.50 7.87 -14.82
CA GLY A 216 -5.95 7.83 -14.65
C GLY A 216 -6.49 8.12 -13.26
N SER A 217 -5.65 8.47 -12.28
CA SER A 217 -6.16 9.03 -11.03
C SER A 217 -6.87 10.36 -11.30
N ALA A 218 -8.01 10.57 -10.64
CA ALA A 218 -8.55 11.91 -10.46
C ALA A 218 -7.45 12.84 -9.92
N LYS A 219 -7.17 13.92 -10.66
CA LYS A 219 -6.25 15.00 -10.32
C LYS A 219 -6.97 16.07 -9.48
N ASP A 220 -8.28 16.15 -9.61
CA ASP A 220 -9.20 17.01 -8.87
C ASP A 220 -10.55 16.31 -8.61
N PHE A 221 -11.45 16.99 -7.90
CA PHE A 221 -12.80 16.49 -7.62
C PHE A 221 -13.83 17.02 -8.64
N THR A 222 -13.43 17.18 -9.91
CA THR A 222 -14.39 17.49 -10.97
C THR A 222 -15.33 16.31 -11.24
N PRO A 223 -16.59 16.56 -11.67
CA PRO A 223 -17.56 15.49 -11.90
C PRO A 223 -17.08 14.40 -12.87
N SER A 224 -16.36 14.78 -13.94
CA SER A 224 -15.82 13.85 -14.93
C SER A 224 -14.73 12.94 -14.35
N GLU A 225 -13.85 13.50 -13.52
CA GLU A 225 -12.76 12.72 -12.91
C GLU A 225 -13.28 11.78 -11.82
N LEU A 226 -14.24 12.25 -11.02
CA LEU A 226 -14.93 11.40 -10.03
C LEU A 226 -15.67 10.26 -10.70
N THR A 227 -16.37 10.51 -11.81
CA THR A 227 -17.08 9.46 -12.56
C THR A 227 -16.11 8.38 -13.04
N ARG A 228 -14.96 8.76 -13.57
CA ARG A 228 -13.91 7.82 -14.00
C ARG A 228 -13.28 7.03 -12.86
N GLU A 229 -13.03 7.67 -11.71
CA GLU A 229 -12.51 6.97 -10.53
C GLU A 229 -13.56 6.02 -9.93
N ILE A 230 -14.85 6.37 -9.95
CA ILE A 230 -15.97 5.49 -9.55
C ILE A 230 -16.07 4.27 -10.49
N GLU A 231 -15.99 4.46 -11.81
CA GLU A 231 -16.00 3.34 -12.77
C GLU A 231 -14.81 2.39 -12.55
N THR A 232 -13.63 2.97 -12.28
CA THR A 232 -12.42 2.25 -11.91
C THR A 232 -12.66 1.45 -10.63
N HIS A 233 -13.12 2.10 -9.56
CA HIS A 233 -13.38 1.49 -8.27
C HIS A 233 -14.37 0.33 -8.41
N ASN A 234 -15.51 0.54 -9.07
CA ASN A 234 -16.54 -0.49 -9.27
C ASN A 234 -16.04 -1.68 -10.11
N THR A 235 -15.19 -1.43 -11.11
CA THR A 235 -14.54 -2.49 -11.89
C THR A 235 -13.64 -3.37 -11.02
N ILE A 236 -12.96 -2.78 -10.03
CA ILE A 236 -12.09 -3.54 -9.12
C ILE A 236 -12.92 -4.21 -8.02
N LYS A 237 -13.95 -3.51 -7.51
CA LYS A 237 -14.86 -3.99 -6.46
C LYS A 237 -15.50 -5.33 -6.81
N SER A 238 -15.85 -5.56 -8.08
CA SER A 238 -16.46 -6.81 -8.53
C SER A 238 -15.59 -8.06 -8.33
N VAL A 239 -14.27 -7.91 -8.27
CA VAL A 239 -13.30 -9.00 -8.04
C VAL A 239 -12.60 -8.89 -6.68
N TYR A 240 -12.82 -7.81 -5.93
CA TYR A 240 -11.96 -7.46 -4.80
C TYR A 240 -12.05 -8.44 -3.64
N GLN A 241 -13.24 -8.96 -3.33
CA GLN A 241 -13.42 -9.91 -2.22
C GLN A 241 -12.61 -11.20 -2.45
N GLU A 242 -12.64 -11.71 -3.68
CA GLU A 242 -11.85 -12.89 -4.06
C GLU A 242 -10.36 -12.56 -4.09
N ILE A 243 -9.96 -11.41 -4.64
CA ILE A 243 -8.57 -10.94 -4.59
C ILE A 243 -8.05 -10.87 -3.16
N LYS A 244 -8.84 -10.33 -2.22
CA LYS A 244 -8.48 -10.24 -0.79
C LYS A 244 -8.29 -11.63 -0.18
N GLY A 245 -9.17 -12.58 -0.51
CA GLY A 245 -9.02 -14.00 -0.13
C GLY A 245 -7.73 -14.62 -0.68
N LEU A 246 -7.47 -14.45 -1.99
CA LEU A 246 -6.27 -14.96 -2.66
C LEU A 246 -4.98 -14.39 -2.06
N ILE A 247 -4.93 -13.09 -1.75
CA ILE A 247 -3.75 -12.48 -1.11
C ILE A 247 -3.47 -13.12 0.26
N ASN A 248 -4.51 -13.40 1.04
CA ASN A 248 -4.36 -14.07 2.33
C ASN A 248 -3.85 -15.51 2.17
N GLU A 249 -4.36 -16.27 1.19
CA GLU A 249 -3.92 -17.64 0.91
C GLU A 249 -2.49 -17.71 0.34
N LEU A 250 -2.10 -16.73 -0.47
CA LEU A 250 -0.76 -16.68 -1.07
C LEU A 250 0.34 -16.53 -0.01
N GLY A 251 0.03 -15.93 1.15
CA GLY A 251 0.98 -15.78 2.26
C GLY A 251 2.23 -14.96 1.88
N LEU A 252 2.07 -13.98 0.98
CA LEU A 252 3.18 -13.12 0.57
C LEU A 252 3.51 -12.11 1.66
N SER A 253 4.79 -11.84 1.87
CA SER A 253 5.18 -10.66 2.64
C SER A 253 4.71 -9.37 1.97
N GLN A 254 4.66 -8.29 2.75
CA GLN A 254 4.40 -6.96 2.20
C GLN A 254 5.42 -6.56 1.11
N GLY A 255 6.70 -6.89 1.30
CA GLY A 255 7.75 -6.61 0.30
C GLY A 255 7.50 -7.31 -1.03
N ASN A 256 7.18 -8.60 -1.00
CA ASN A 256 6.85 -9.37 -2.21
C ASN A 256 5.54 -8.88 -2.85
N LEU A 257 4.52 -8.56 -2.04
CA LEU A 257 3.24 -8.02 -2.52
C LEU A 257 3.45 -6.69 -3.27
N THR A 258 4.19 -5.75 -2.66
CA THR A 258 4.54 -4.46 -3.27
C THR A 258 5.40 -4.63 -4.53
N TYR A 259 6.40 -5.52 -4.49
CA TYR A 259 7.23 -5.80 -5.66
C TYR A 259 6.39 -6.31 -6.84
N ASN A 260 5.54 -7.32 -6.62
CA ASN A 260 4.66 -7.88 -7.65
C ASN A 260 3.70 -6.82 -8.23
N ALA A 261 3.11 -5.98 -7.37
CA ALA A 261 2.26 -4.87 -7.79
C ALA A 261 3.04 -3.82 -8.62
N SER A 262 4.32 -3.58 -8.27
CA SER A 262 5.17 -2.61 -8.95
C SER A 262 5.47 -2.98 -10.40
N ILE A 263 5.48 -4.27 -10.74
CA ILE A 263 5.71 -4.76 -12.11
C ILE A 263 4.67 -4.16 -13.07
N ILE A 264 3.40 -4.09 -12.65
CA ILE A 264 2.33 -3.49 -13.46
C ILE A 264 2.54 -1.98 -13.67
N ARG A 265 3.11 -1.29 -12.67
CA ARG A 265 3.37 0.17 -12.73
C ARG A 265 4.53 0.51 -13.67
N HIS A 266 5.59 -0.31 -13.67
CA HIS A 266 6.86 0.04 -14.33
C HIS A 266 7.07 -0.67 -15.68
N GLN A 267 6.35 -1.75 -15.97
CA GLN A 267 6.47 -2.46 -17.24
C GLN A 267 5.40 -2.05 -18.25
N SER A 268 5.74 -2.14 -19.53
CA SER A 268 4.76 -1.92 -20.59
C SER A 268 3.71 -3.03 -20.60
N LEU A 269 2.45 -2.69 -20.91
CA LEU A 269 1.36 -3.65 -21.07
C LEU A 269 1.72 -4.79 -22.03
N TYR A 270 2.53 -4.50 -23.04
CA TYR A 270 3.04 -5.48 -23.98
C TYR A 270 3.90 -6.57 -23.31
N LYS A 271 4.80 -6.19 -22.40
CA LYS A 271 5.58 -7.15 -21.62
C LYS A 271 4.69 -7.92 -20.66
N ILE A 272 3.74 -7.23 -20.01
CA ILE A 272 2.84 -7.86 -19.04
C ILE A 272 2.01 -8.98 -19.68
N ARG A 273 1.47 -8.75 -20.88
CA ARG A 273 0.67 -9.72 -21.65
C ARG A 273 1.45 -10.94 -22.14
N ARG A 274 2.79 -10.90 -22.07
CA ARG A 274 3.66 -11.99 -22.49
C ARG A 274 4.18 -12.83 -21.33
N PHE A 275 3.89 -12.43 -20.09
CA PHE A 275 4.18 -13.30 -18.96
C PHE A 275 3.36 -14.59 -19.08
N PRO A 276 3.90 -15.70 -18.56
CA PRO A 276 3.12 -16.90 -18.29
C PRO A 276 1.85 -16.53 -17.52
N GLU A 277 0.74 -17.20 -17.86
CA GLU A 277 -0.59 -16.79 -17.43
C GLU A 277 -0.67 -16.49 -15.92
N TRP A 278 -0.31 -17.47 -15.10
CA TRP A 278 -0.41 -17.36 -13.63
C TRP A 278 0.56 -16.34 -13.04
N GLN A 279 1.71 -16.11 -13.68
CA GLN A 279 2.63 -15.05 -13.28
C GLN A 279 2.05 -13.66 -13.58
N GLY A 280 1.41 -13.49 -14.74
CA GLY A 280 0.65 -12.27 -15.06
C GLY A 280 -0.53 -12.06 -14.10
N MET A 281 -1.22 -13.14 -13.72
CA MET A 281 -2.29 -13.12 -12.72
C MET A 281 -1.79 -12.68 -11.34
N LEU A 282 -0.64 -13.19 -10.89
CA LEU A 282 -0.04 -12.76 -9.63
C LEU A 282 0.18 -11.25 -9.60
N TYR A 283 0.79 -10.70 -10.65
CA TYR A 283 1.09 -9.26 -10.72
C TYR A 283 -0.18 -8.41 -10.73
N ILE A 284 -1.21 -8.79 -11.49
CA ILE A 284 -2.46 -8.01 -11.55
C ILE A 284 -3.26 -8.13 -10.24
N VAL A 285 -3.32 -9.30 -9.61
CA VAL A 285 -3.97 -9.48 -8.30
C VAL A 285 -3.31 -8.60 -7.25
N CYS A 286 -1.97 -8.62 -7.16
CA CYS A 286 -1.21 -7.76 -6.24
C CYS A 286 -1.44 -6.27 -6.53
N TYR A 287 -1.47 -5.88 -7.81
CA TYR A 287 -1.71 -4.50 -8.22
C TYR A 287 -3.12 -4.02 -7.86
N LEU A 288 -4.15 -4.80 -8.18
CA LEU A 288 -5.55 -4.46 -7.91
C LEU A 288 -5.87 -4.45 -6.41
N PHE A 289 -5.19 -5.29 -5.62
CA PHE A 289 -5.31 -5.27 -4.17
C PHE A 289 -5.03 -3.87 -3.59
N PHE A 290 -3.88 -3.27 -3.96
CA PHE A 290 -3.55 -1.91 -3.54
C PHE A 290 -4.39 -0.86 -4.26
N ARG A 291 -4.65 -1.03 -5.56
CA ARG A 291 -5.40 -0.02 -6.33
C ARG A 291 -6.83 0.14 -5.82
N TYR A 292 -7.48 -0.92 -5.35
CA TYR A 292 -8.78 -0.81 -4.71
C TYR A 292 -8.73 0.09 -3.47
N GLN A 293 -7.78 -0.15 -2.56
CA GLN A 293 -7.60 0.66 -1.35
C GLN A 293 -7.36 2.14 -1.70
N GLU A 294 -6.45 2.41 -2.65
CA GLU A 294 -6.20 3.78 -3.13
C GLU A 294 -7.45 4.44 -3.71
N THR A 295 -8.23 3.71 -4.52
CA THR A 295 -9.48 4.26 -5.09
C THR A 295 -10.52 4.50 -4.00
N ASN A 296 -10.64 3.59 -3.03
CA ASN A 296 -11.59 3.69 -1.93
C ASN A 296 -11.30 4.93 -1.09
N ASP A 297 -10.05 5.12 -0.67
CA ASP A 297 -9.63 6.28 0.13
C ASP A 297 -9.90 7.60 -0.59
N LYS A 298 -9.67 7.64 -1.91
CA LYS A 298 -9.99 8.80 -2.75
C LYS A 298 -11.48 9.07 -2.81
N LEU A 299 -12.32 8.04 -3.00
CA LEU A 299 -13.77 8.21 -3.05
C LEU A 299 -14.33 8.66 -1.69
N VAL A 300 -13.83 8.13 -0.58
CA VAL A 300 -14.20 8.58 0.77
C VAL A 300 -13.77 10.03 0.99
N THR A 301 -12.55 10.40 0.61
CA THR A 301 -12.07 11.79 0.71
C THR A 301 -12.90 12.75 -0.15
N ALA A 302 -13.23 12.32 -1.38
CA ALA A 302 -14.10 13.09 -2.27
C ALA A 302 -15.50 13.26 -1.68
N PHE A 303 -16.07 12.20 -1.11
CA PHE A 303 -17.38 12.23 -0.46
C PHE A 303 -17.39 13.27 0.67
N GLN A 304 -16.43 13.20 1.59
CA GLN A 304 -16.27 14.17 2.69
C GLN A 304 -16.09 15.61 2.20
N TYR A 305 -15.29 15.80 1.15
CA TYR A 305 -15.05 17.13 0.58
C TYR A 305 -16.32 17.71 -0.03
N VAL A 306 -17.04 16.94 -0.85
CA VAL A 306 -18.24 17.42 -1.54
C VAL A 306 -19.37 17.69 -0.53
N THR A 307 -19.61 16.80 0.44
CA THR A 307 -20.63 17.00 1.48
C THR A 307 -20.35 18.27 2.28
N ARG A 308 -19.11 18.46 2.74
CA ARG A 308 -18.69 19.68 3.46
C ARG A 308 -18.89 20.93 2.61
N LYS A 309 -18.46 20.92 1.35
CA LYS A 309 -18.61 22.07 0.43
C LYS A 309 -20.08 22.45 0.24
N GLN A 310 -20.99 21.48 0.12
CA GLN A 310 -22.42 21.78 0.01
C GLN A 310 -22.99 22.36 1.31
N ARG A 311 -22.60 21.82 2.46
CA ARG A 311 -23.01 22.34 3.78
C ARG A 311 -22.55 23.78 3.99
N GLU A 312 -21.30 24.08 3.64
CA GLU A 312 -20.76 25.44 3.69
C GLU A 312 -21.50 26.38 2.73
N SER A 313 -21.77 25.93 1.50
CA SER A 313 -22.53 26.72 0.51
C SER A 313 -23.94 27.04 0.99
N ALA A 314 -24.64 26.07 1.61
CA ALA A 314 -25.96 26.30 2.20
C ALA A 314 -25.91 27.31 3.35
N SER A 315 -24.93 27.17 4.25
CA SER A 315 -24.74 28.09 5.38
C SER A 315 -24.40 29.51 4.93
N VAL A 316 -23.57 29.67 3.89
CA VAL A 316 -23.25 30.98 3.31
C VAL A 316 -24.47 31.60 2.63
N ALA A 317 -25.21 30.82 1.83
CA ALA A 317 -26.42 31.31 1.18
C ALA A 317 -27.50 31.72 2.19
N ALA A 318 -27.66 30.96 3.27
CA ALA A 318 -28.56 31.30 4.37
C ALA A 318 -28.14 32.61 5.06
N LYS A 319 -26.85 32.76 5.41
CA LYS A 319 -26.34 34.00 6.02
C LYS A 319 -26.52 35.21 5.10
N GLN A 320 -26.27 35.07 3.80
CA GLN A 320 -26.48 36.14 2.84
C GLN A 320 -27.95 36.55 2.80
N ARG A 321 -28.86 35.57 2.71
CA ARG A 321 -30.30 35.85 2.71
C ARG A 321 -30.77 36.57 3.98
N ILE A 322 -30.24 36.18 5.14
CA ILE A 322 -30.51 36.87 6.41
C ILE A 322 -30.03 38.31 6.34
N ALA A 323 -28.81 38.54 5.82
CA ALA A 323 -28.27 39.89 5.67
C ALA A 323 -29.12 40.75 4.72
N ASP A 324 -29.52 40.20 3.57
CA ASP A 324 -30.36 40.89 2.58
C ASP A 324 -31.72 41.26 3.19
N GLU A 325 -32.37 40.34 3.91
CA GLU A 325 -33.66 40.61 4.56
C GLU A 325 -33.52 41.58 5.75
N LEU A 326 -32.42 41.52 6.51
CA LEU A 326 -32.08 42.49 7.56
C LEU A 326 -31.89 43.90 7.00
N GLU A 327 -31.26 44.04 5.84
CA GLU A 327 -31.06 45.33 5.18
C GLU A 327 -32.40 45.95 4.78
N VAL A 328 -33.27 45.17 4.13
CA VAL A 328 -34.64 45.60 3.79
C VAL A 328 -35.41 46.01 5.05
N VAL A 329 -35.35 45.20 6.11
CA VAL A 329 -36.00 45.51 7.38
C VAL A 329 -35.43 46.78 8.01
N ARG A 330 -34.11 46.96 8.02
CA ARG A 330 -33.45 48.15 8.58
C ARG A 330 -33.87 49.42 7.85
N ASP A 331 -33.91 49.38 6.51
CA ASP A 331 -34.38 50.49 5.68
C ASP A 331 -35.84 50.86 6.01
N LYS A 332 -36.69 49.85 6.21
CA LYS A 332 -38.10 50.05 6.55
C LYS A 332 -38.31 50.45 8.02
N LEU A 333 -37.50 49.95 8.95
CA LEU A 333 -37.50 50.32 10.38
C LEU A 333 -37.15 51.79 10.61
N ALA A 334 -36.27 52.37 9.79
CA ALA A 334 -35.99 53.80 9.84
C ALA A 334 -37.27 54.65 9.73
N HIS A 335 -38.26 54.17 8.97
CA HIS A 335 -39.56 54.80 8.80
C HIS A 335 -40.55 54.43 9.92
N ALA A 336 -40.36 53.29 10.59
CA ALA A 336 -41.19 52.85 11.72
C ALA A 336 -41.02 53.73 12.96
N GLY A 337 -39.87 54.40 13.13
CA GLY A 337 -39.68 55.40 14.18
C GLY A 337 -40.72 56.53 14.12
N HIS A 338 -41.14 56.93 12.91
CA HIS A 338 -42.22 57.91 12.73
C HIS A 338 -43.58 57.37 13.19
N LEU A 339 -43.85 56.08 12.97
CA LEU A 339 -45.09 55.44 13.44
C LEU A 339 -45.17 55.40 14.96
N LEU A 340 -44.05 55.09 15.64
CA LEU A 340 -43.97 55.12 17.09
C LEU A 340 -44.10 56.56 17.62
N GLY A 341 -43.55 57.54 16.89
CA GLY A 341 -43.67 58.96 17.19
C GLY A 341 -45.12 59.45 17.27
N LEU A 342 -46.02 58.97 16.40
CA LEU A 342 -47.45 59.34 16.40
C LEU A 342 -48.16 59.00 17.72
N PHE A 343 -47.64 58.06 18.52
CA PHE A 343 -48.23 57.67 19.81
C PHE A 343 -47.66 58.42 21.01
N VAL A 344 -46.61 59.23 20.82
CA VAL A 344 -45.96 60.04 21.87
C VAL A 344 -45.91 61.53 21.50
N ASP A 345 -46.61 61.91 20.43
CA ASP A 345 -46.70 63.28 19.95
C ASP A 345 -47.80 64.04 20.71
N ASP A 346 -47.38 64.92 21.63
CA ASP A 346 -48.27 65.75 22.46
C ASP A 346 -49.16 66.70 21.65
N SER A 347 -48.89 66.89 20.34
CA SER A 347 -49.75 67.68 19.44
C SER A 347 -50.96 66.91 18.92
N VAL A 348 -50.97 65.58 19.07
CA VAL A 348 -52.11 64.73 18.71
C VAL A 348 -53.04 64.62 19.91
N SER A 349 -54.26 65.15 19.79
CA SER A 349 -55.27 65.07 20.84
C SER A 349 -55.70 63.63 21.13
N ASP A 350 -55.87 63.29 22.40
CA ASP A 350 -56.45 62.01 22.86
C ASP A 350 -57.88 61.76 22.34
N GLN A 351 -58.56 62.81 21.86
CA GLN A 351 -59.90 62.72 21.27
C GLN A 351 -59.88 62.36 19.77
N THR A 352 -58.70 62.33 19.13
CA THR A 352 -58.58 61.98 17.72
C THR A 352 -58.96 60.52 17.49
N GLN A 353 -59.79 60.25 16.47
CA GLN A 353 -60.19 58.88 16.17
C GLN A 353 -59.00 58.07 15.65
N PHE A 354 -58.88 56.82 16.10
CA PHE A 354 -57.82 55.91 15.66
C PHE A 354 -57.81 55.68 14.13
N GLY A 355 -58.95 55.88 13.46
CA GLY A 355 -59.05 55.85 12.00
C GLY A 355 -58.15 56.87 11.32
N ASP A 356 -58.12 58.10 11.84
CA ASP A 356 -57.36 59.22 11.29
C ASP A 356 -55.85 59.04 11.53
N ILE A 357 -55.48 58.54 12.71
CA ILE A 357 -54.10 58.18 13.06
C ILE A 357 -53.56 57.11 12.10
N ARG A 358 -54.38 56.11 11.73
CA ARG A 358 -53.99 55.09 10.74
C ARG A 358 -53.81 55.67 9.34
N GLN A 359 -54.62 56.64 8.92
CA GLN A 359 -54.42 57.28 7.61
C GLN A 359 -53.09 58.05 7.57
N ASN A 360 -52.77 58.82 8.60
CA ASN A 360 -51.47 59.50 8.72
C ASN A 360 -50.29 58.53 8.70
N ALA A 361 -50.44 57.37 9.35
CA ALA A 361 -49.45 56.29 9.28
C ALA A 361 -49.29 55.73 7.85
N PHE A 362 -50.40 55.53 7.13
CA PHE A 362 -50.41 54.98 5.78
C PHE A 362 -49.84 55.92 4.70
N GLU A 363 -49.85 57.24 4.95
CA GLU A 363 -49.19 58.22 4.07
C GLU A 363 -47.66 58.06 4.06
N LYS A 364 -47.07 57.51 5.13
CA LYS A 364 -45.62 57.32 5.26
C LYS A 364 -45.16 55.89 4.99
N LEU A 365 -45.96 54.90 5.40
CA LEU A 365 -45.69 53.47 5.17
C LEU A 365 -46.99 52.80 4.75
N SER A 366 -47.00 52.10 3.62
CA SER A 366 -48.18 51.37 3.17
C SER A 366 -48.59 50.31 4.20
N LYS A 367 -49.87 49.93 4.18
CA LYS A 367 -50.42 48.90 5.06
C LYS A 367 -49.60 47.60 5.02
N ASP A 368 -49.15 47.18 3.85
CA ASP A 368 -48.36 45.97 3.65
C ASP A 368 -46.96 46.09 4.26
N GLU A 369 -46.34 47.27 4.20
CA GLU A 369 -45.04 47.54 4.83
C GLU A 369 -45.14 47.59 6.36
N ILE A 370 -46.18 48.21 6.91
CA ILE A 370 -46.43 48.22 8.37
C ILE A 370 -46.67 46.79 8.85
N GLN A 371 -47.41 45.99 8.09
CA GLN A 371 -47.66 44.59 8.41
C GLN A 371 -46.37 43.75 8.33
N LEU A 372 -45.49 44.00 7.35
CA LEU A 372 -44.18 43.34 7.23
C LEU A 372 -43.28 43.65 8.43
N ILE A 373 -43.16 44.94 8.81
CA ILE A 373 -42.36 45.38 9.97
C ILE A 373 -42.94 44.81 11.27
N SER A 374 -44.26 44.86 11.44
CA SER A 374 -44.95 44.32 12.62
C SER A 374 -44.78 42.81 12.74
N GLN A 375 -44.88 42.07 11.63
CA GLN A 375 -44.62 40.63 11.61
C GLN A 375 -43.16 40.33 11.96
N HIS A 376 -42.21 41.15 11.51
CA HIS A 376 -40.81 40.99 11.83
C HIS A 376 -40.49 41.30 13.30
N LEU A 377 -41.06 42.36 13.87
CA LEU A 377 -40.89 42.73 15.28
C LEU A 377 -41.57 41.74 16.24
N ASN A 378 -42.67 41.10 15.81
CA ASN A 378 -43.46 40.18 16.64
C ASN A 378 -43.12 38.68 16.45
N LYS A 379 -42.48 38.27 15.35
CA LYS A 379 -42.05 36.87 15.15
C LYS A 379 -40.59 36.68 15.51
N GLU A 380 -40.30 35.61 16.23
CA GLU A 380 -38.93 35.16 16.48
C GLU A 380 -38.20 34.92 15.15
N ASN A 381 -37.22 35.78 14.91
CA ASN A 381 -35.92 35.57 14.25
C ASN A 381 -35.83 34.77 12.95
N PHE A 382 -34.99 35.27 12.06
CA PHE A 382 -34.53 34.58 10.86
C PHE A 382 -34.14 33.13 11.12
N ASP A 383 -34.86 32.20 10.49
CA ASP A 383 -34.55 30.79 10.58
C ASP A 383 -33.46 30.41 9.57
N LYS A 384 -32.22 30.47 10.04
CA LYS A 384 -31.05 30.06 9.25
C LYS A 384 -31.18 28.63 8.72
N ARG A 385 -31.74 27.69 9.49
CA ARG A 385 -31.85 26.28 9.07
C ARG A 385 -32.88 26.13 7.97
N GLU A 386 -34.01 26.80 8.08
CA GLU A 386 -35.01 26.82 7.01
C GLU A 386 -34.40 27.36 5.70
N TYR A 387 -33.60 28.43 5.77
CA TYR A 387 -32.89 28.94 4.59
C TYR A 387 -31.83 27.99 4.04
N GLU A 388 -31.13 27.25 4.91
CA GLU A 388 -30.23 26.18 4.49
C GLU A 388 -31.01 25.10 3.73
N TRP A 389 -32.12 24.60 4.26
CA TRP A 389 -32.96 23.59 3.60
C TRP A 389 -33.56 24.07 2.28
N GLN A 390 -34.02 25.32 2.21
CA GLN A 390 -34.50 25.91 0.96
C GLN A 390 -33.39 26.01 -0.10
N PHE A 391 -32.15 26.29 0.30
CA PHE A 391 -31.01 26.24 -0.62
C PHE A 391 -30.77 24.81 -1.12
N ILE A 392 -30.83 23.81 -0.24
CA ILE A 392 -30.71 22.41 -0.60
C ILE A 392 -31.79 21.99 -1.60
N ASP A 393 -33.05 22.37 -1.38
CA ASP A 393 -34.15 22.06 -2.30
C ASP A 393 -33.91 22.63 -3.71
N ARG A 394 -33.45 23.89 -3.79
CA ARG A 394 -33.12 24.56 -5.06
C ARG A 394 -31.95 23.88 -5.77
N GLN A 395 -30.95 23.40 -5.03
CA GLN A 395 -29.73 22.80 -5.58
C GLN A 395 -29.78 21.26 -5.64
N TYR A 396 -30.89 20.64 -5.26
CA TYR A 396 -31.00 19.20 -5.04
C TYR A 396 -30.46 18.37 -6.21
N ARG A 397 -30.81 18.72 -7.46
CA ARG A 397 -30.32 17.99 -8.65
C ARG A 397 -28.80 17.97 -8.73
N LYS A 398 -28.15 19.10 -8.43
CA LYS A 398 -26.69 19.23 -8.45
C LYS A 398 -26.04 18.46 -7.30
N ILE A 399 -26.65 18.52 -6.12
CA ILE A 399 -26.21 17.80 -4.92
C ILE A 399 -26.32 16.29 -5.15
N SER A 400 -27.49 15.80 -5.55
CA SER A 400 -27.73 14.41 -5.93
C SER A 400 -26.73 13.94 -6.99
N ASN A 401 -26.55 14.68 -8.08
CA ASN A 401 -25.63 14.27 -9.15
C ASN A 401 -24.15 14.23 -8.74
N SER A 402 -23.76 14.91 -7.67
CA SER A 402 -22.36 14.96 -7.20
C SER A 402 -22.09 14.01 -6.03
N ILE A 403 -22.99 13.94 -5.05
CA ILE A 403 -22.80 13.15 -3.83
C ILE A 403 -23.32 11.71 -3.99
N ARG A 404 -24.48 11.52 -4.63
CA ARG A 404 -25.10 10.19 -4.76
C ARG A 404 -24.19 9.15 -5.41
N PRO A 405 -23.47 9.45 -6.52
CA PRO A 405 -22.57 8.47 -7.11
C PRO A 405 -21.47 8.00 -6.15
N LEU A 406 -20.95 8.91 -5.32
CA LEU A 406 -19.93 8.60 -4.31
C LEU A 406 -20.54 7.75 -3.19
N PHE A 407 -21.69 8.17 -2.66
CA PHE A 407 -22.44 7.44 -1.63
C PHE A 407 -22.73 5.99 -2.03
N LEU A 408 -23.11 5.77 -3.30
CA LEU A 408 -23.38 4.43 -3.84
C LEU A 408 -22.12 3.59 -4.05
N ALA A 409 -20.97 4.22 -4.32
CA ALA A 409 -19.72 3.51 -4.61
C ALA A 409 -19.01 3.04 -3.34
N ILE A 410 -18.94 3.89 -2.31
CA ILE A 410 -18.27 3.58 -1.04
C ILE A 410 -19.05 2.56 -0.22
N ASP A 411 -18.35 1.72 0.52
CA ASP A 411 -18.96 0.86 1.54
C ASP A 411 -19.01 1.63 2.87
N ILE A 412 -20.17 1.62 3.53
CA ILE A 412 -20.38 2.31 4.82
C ILE A 412 -20.78 1.23 5.82
N GLU A 413 -19.94 1.06 6.83
CA GLU A 413 -20.18 0.16 7.95
C GLU A 413 -20.48 1.00 9.20
N CYS A 414 -21.51 0.61 9.94
CA CYS A 414 -21.89 1.26 11.19
C CYS A 414 -21.42 0.42 12.38
N GLU A 415 -21.27 1.05 13.54
CA GLU A 415 -20.98 0.33 14.77
C GLU A 415 -22.13 -0.62 15.16
N PRO A 416 -21.88 -1.73 15.90
CA PRO A 416 -22.91 -2.72 16.24
C PRO A 416 -24.15 -2.15 16.94
N GLY A 417 -24.03 -1.02 17.64
CA GLY A 417 -25.16 -0.33 18.30
C GLY A 417 -26.03 0.52 17.37
N GLN A 418 -25.62 0.74 16.13
CA GLN A 418 -26.29 1.63 15.16
C GLN A 418 -27.07 0.85 14.10
N THR A 419 -27.77 -0.21 14.52
CA THR A 419 -28.52 -1.11 13.63
C THR A 419 -29.54 -0.36 12.76
N LEU A 420 -30.25 0.62 13.35
CA LEU A 420 -31.23 1.45 12.66
C LEU A 420 -30.62 2.20 11.45
N LEU A 421 -29.48 2.85 11.66
CA LEU A 421 -28.77 3.60 10.63
C LEU A 421 -28.21 2.66 9.57
N SER A 422 -27.60 1.54 9.99
CA SER A 422 -27.09 0.52 9.07
C SER A 422 -28.19 0.01 8.13
N THR A 423 -29.35 -0.33 8.67
CA THR A 423 -30.50 -0.81 7.88
C THR A 423 -31.00 0.28 6.93
N GLN A 424 -31.16 1.52 7.41
CA GLN A 424 -31.59 2.63 6.56
C GLN A 424 -30.61 2.91 5.42
N LEU A 425 -29.30 2.87 5.67
CA LEU A 425 -28.28 3.07 4.63
C LEU A 425 -28.31 1.97 3.57
N GLN A 426 -28.48 0.70 3.98
CA GLN A 426 -28.60 -0.42 3.05
C GLN A 426 -29.85 -0.28 2.15
N ILE A 427 -30.99 0.05 2.75
CA ILE A 427 -32.25 0.28 2.03
C ILE A 427 -32.09 1.48 1.08
N ALA A 428 -31.58 2.61 1.58
CA ALA A 428 -31.37 3.82 0.78
C ALA A 428 -30.46 3.55 -0.43
N LYS A 429 -29.36 2.80 -0.26
CA LYS A 429 -28.50 2.41 -1.38
C LYS A 429 -29.25 1.56 -2.42
N SER A 430 -30.06 0.59 -1.98
CA SER A 430 -30.87 -0.23 -2.87
C SER A 430 -31.92 0.60 -3.64
N GLU A 431 -32.66 1.46 -2.96
CA GLU A 431 -33.68 2.34 -3.56
C GLU A 431 -33.05 3.32 -4.57
N LEU A 432 -31.96 3.99 -4.20
CA LEU A 432 -31.27 4.92 -5.09
C LEU A 432 -30.66 4.23 -6.32
N GLN A 433 -30.26 2.96 -6.20
CA GLN A 433 -29.78 2.18 -7.34
C GLN A 433 -30.92 1.79 -8.29
N LYS A 434 -32.03 1.27 -7.75
CA LYS A 434 -33.17 0.71 -8.52
C LYS A 434 -34.16 1.77 -9.00
N GLU A 435 -34.58 2.64 -8.11
CA GLU A 435 -35.70 3.59 -8.30
C GLU A 435 -35.23 5.03 -8.53
N LYS A 436 -33.94 5.32 -8.27
CA LYS A 436 -33.31 6.65 -8.43
C LYS A 436 -33.86 7.73 -7.47
N HIS A 437 -34.66 7.35 -6.49
CA HIS A 437 -35.15 8.18 -5.38
C HIS A 437 -35.36 7.31 -4.14
N LEU A 438 -35.47 7.95 -2.97
CA LEU A 438 -35.86 7.26 -1.75
C LEU A 438 -37.38 7.13 -1.64
N CYS A 439 -37.82 6.01 -1.08
CA CYS A 439 -39.21 5.69 -0.81
C CYS A 439 -39.44 5.36 0.67
N THR A 440 -38.38 5.13 1.43
CA THR A 440 -38.47 4.82 2.86
C THR A 440 -37.59 5.75 3.68
N ALA A 441 -38.08 6.10 4.86
CA ALA A 441 -37.35 6.93 5.81
C ALA A 441 -37.74 6.57 7.25
N ASP A 442 -36.79 6.04 8.00
CA ASP A 442 -36.96 5.80 9.43
C ASP A 442 -36.80 7.11 10.20
N GLN A 443 -37.94 7.71 10.58
CA GLN A 443 -37.99 8.99 11.28
C GLN A 443 -37.30 8.97 12.65
N ARG A 444 -37.01 7.80 13.23
CA ARG A 444 -36.27 7.70 14.50
C ARG A 444 -34.80 8.11 14.35
N LEU A 445 -34.29 8.20 13.12
CA LEU A 445 -32.95 8.72 12.81
C LEU A 445 -32.87 10.25 12.80
N LEU A 446 -34.02 10.94 12.78
CA LEU A 446 -34.07 12.39 12.71
C LEU A 446 -33.85 12.99 14.10
N LEU A 447 -32.91 13.93 14.20
CA LEU A 447 -32.79 14.76 15.39
C LEU A 447 -34.03 15.64 15.54
N LYS A 448 -34.45 15.91 16.78
CA LYS A 448 -35.67 16.72 17.07
C LYS A 448 -35.66 18.05 16.32
N GLN A 449 -34.52 18.72 16.31
CA GLN A 449 -34.27 20.01 15.65
C GLN A 449 -34.31 19.96 14.11
N ASP A 450 -34.18 18.79 13.49
CA ASP A 450 -34.15 18.64 12.03
C ASP A 450 -35.46 18.01 11.49
N LYS A 451 -36.26 17.43 12.40
CA LYS A 451 -37.49 16.74 12.09
C LYS A 451 -38.52 17.64 11.43
N ASP A 452 -38.70 18.86 11.92
CA ASP A 452 -39.71 19.81 11.42
C ASP A 452 -39.39 20.31 10.00
N TYR A 453 -38.13 20.17 9.55
CA TYR A 453 -37.71 20.52 8.20
C TYR A 453 -37.76 19.35 7.21
N ILE A 454 -37.77 18.10 7.71
CA ILE A 454 -37.73 16.90 6.86
C ILE A 454 -39.09 16.20 6.80
N VAL A 455 -39.91 16.34 7.85
CA VAL A 455 -41.25 15.76 7.94
C VAL A 455 -42.29 16.87 7.77
N GLU A 456 -42.99 16.84 6.65
CA GLU A 456 -44.06 17.76 6.32
C GLU A 456 -45.43 17.13 6.67
N LYS A 457 -46.52 17.92 6.63
CA LYS A 457 -47.88 17.42 6.94
C LYS A 457 -48.33 16.27 6.01
N GLU A 458 -47.77 16.22 4.81
CA GLU A 458 -48.09 15.23 3.76
C GLU A 458 -47.17 13.99 3.80
N GLY A 459 -46.13 14.00 4.65
CA GLY A 459 -45.18 12.89 4.77
C GLY A 459 -43.72 13.36 4.82
N VAL A 460 -42.79 12.41 4.67
CA VAL A 460 -41.35 12.70 4.68
C VAL A 460 -40.92 13.29 3.33
N ASN A 461 -40.21 14.42 3.37
CA ASN A 461 -39.54 14.96 2.20
C ASN A 461 -38.28 14.13 1.89
N TYR A 462 -38.43 13.15 0.99
CA TYR A 462 -37.36 12.22 0.63
C TYR A 462 -36.11 12.88 0.04
N ARG A 463 -36.24 14.09 -0.55
CA ARG A 463 -35.08 14.82 -1.09
C ARG A 463 -34.22 15.40 0.04
N ARG A 464 -34.87 16.02 1.03
CA ARG A 464 -34.21 16.52 2.23
C ARG A 464 -33.65 15.35 3.06
N PHE A 465 -34.38 14.24 3.15
CA PHE A 465 -33.92 13.03 3.82
C PHE A 465 -32.70 12.40 3.15
N GLU A 466 -32.65 12.33 1.81
CA GLU A 466 -31.48 11.85 1.08
C GLU A 466 -30.24 12.70 1.40
N TYR A 467 -30.38 14.03 1.40
CA TYR A 467 -29.28 14.91 1.78
C TYR A 467 -28.88 14.75 3.25
N TYR A 468 -29.85 14.54 4.15
CA TYR A 468 -29.60 14.31 5.57
C TYR A 468 -28.82 13.02 5.85
N LEU A 469 -28.99 11.99 5.01
CA LEU A 469 -28.24 10.73 5.13
C LEU A 469 -26.77 10.86 4.70
N TYR A 470 -26.43 11.88 3.91
CA TYR A 470 -25.07 12.13 3.44
C TYR A 470 -24.23 12.87 4.48
#